data_AF-X1DC54-F1
#
_entry.id   AF-X1DC54-F1
#
_cell.length_a   1.000
_cell.length_b   1.000
_cell.length_c   1.000
_cell.angle_alpha   90.00
_cell.angle_beta   90.00
_cell.angle_gamma   90.00
#
_symmetry.space_group_name_H-M   'P 1'
#
loop_
_entity.id
_entity.type
_entity.pdbx_description
1 polymer ?
#
loop_
_entity_poly.entity_id
_entity_poly.type
_entity_poly.pdbx_seq_one_letter_code
_entity_poly.pdbx_strand_id
1 'polypeptide(L)'
;MFSSECNYFSQFPYLPYKSHRYKGKLDGDLLYIQKHLLPETIKAAKKAFKVGIPVVYDLDDIRKDWNSKPYDKMLRYVTAVTTDTEPKAEELRKHTDKPVYVVPAGI
;
A
#
# COMPACT_ATOMS: atom_id res chain seq x y z
N MET A 1 24.03 19.56 -3.99
CA MET A 1 23.53 20.00 -2.66
C MET A 1 22.11 19.48 -2.56
N PHE A 2 21.89 18.39 -1.82
CA PHE A 2 20.56 17.79 -1.67
C PHE A 2 19.89 18.40 -0.43
N SER A 3 18.72 19.02 -0.57
CA SER A 3 17.89 19.38 0.59
C SER A 3 16.95 18.23 0.89
N SER A 4 17.21 17.58 2.00
CA SER A 4 16.35 16.60 2.66
C SER A 4 15.16 17.30 3.32
N GLU A 5 13.97 17.10 2.76
CA GLU A 5 12.72 17.28 3.50
C GLU A 5 11.87 16.02 3.34
N CYS A 6 12.11 15.06 4.24
CA CYS A 6 11.19 13.98 4.51
C CYS A 6 10.05 14.57 5.35
N ASN A 7 8.94 14.94 4.71
CA ASN A 7 7.76 15.45 5.42
C ASN A 7 7.01 14.28 6.06
N TYR A 8 7.09 14.21 7.40
CA TYR A 8 6.27 13.37 8.27
C TYR A 8 4.79 13.74 8.11
N PHE A 9 3.93 12.77 7.83
CA PHE A 9 2.48 12.94 7.96
C PHE A 9 2.01 12.37 9.31
N SER A 10 1.60 13.25 10.22
CA SER A 10 0.90 12.88 11.45
C SER A 10 -0.58 13.27 11.38
N GLN A 11 -1.43 12.24 11.48
CA GLN A 11 -2.62 12.16 12.34
C GLN A 11 -3.89 13.01 12.05
N PHE A 12 -5.06 12.34 12.21
CA PHE A 12 -6.41 12.86 12.55
C PHE A 12 -7.40 13.29 11.42
N PRO A 13 -8.74 13.14 11.62
CA PRO A 13 -9.59 12.26 10.79
C PRO A 13 -10.62 12.94 9.86
N TYR A 14 -10.41 14.19 9.41
CA TYR A 14 -11.40 14.90 8.56
C TYR A 14 -10.79 15.81 7.48
N LEU A 15 -9.65 15.44 6.89
CA LEU A 15 -9.06 16.28 5.84
C LEU A 15 -9.58 15.94 4.44
N PRO A 16 -10.09 16.93 3.68
CA PRO A 16 -10.58 16.73 2.33
C PRO A 16 -9.45 16.17 1.48
N TYR A 17 -9.74 15.09 0.76
CA TYR A 17 -8.79 14.33 -0.05
C TYR A 17 -8.18 15.23 -1.15
N LYS A 18 -7.12 15.98 -0.81
CA LYS A 18 -6.30 16.69 -1.79
C LYS A 18 -5.38 15.67 -2.42
N SER A 19 -5.83 15.05 -3.51
CA SER A 19 -4.94 14.31 -4.39
C SER A 19 -3.94 15.31 -5.00
N HIS A 20 -2.75 15.41 -4.43
CA HIS A 20 -1.67 16.16 -5.04
C HIS A 20 -1.19 15.36 -6.23
N ARG A 21 -1.55 15.82 -7.43
CA ARG A 21 -1.11 15.20 -8.68
C ARG A 21 0.31 15.67 -8.94
N TYR A 22 1.28 14.89 -8.49
CA TYR A 22 2.66 15.08 -8.90
C TYR A 22 2.73 15.01 -10.44
N LYS A 23 3.31 16.04 -11.07
CA LYS A 23 3.38 16.22 -12.54
C LYS A 23 4.77 15.90 -13.12
N GLY A 24 5.64 15.23 -12.36
CA GLY A 24 6.95 14.75 -12.85
C GLY A 24 6.96 13.23 -13.00
N LYS A 25 7.88 12.70 -13.82
CA LYS A 25 8.42 11.35 -13.63
C LYS A 25 9.60 11.50 -12.69
N LEU A 26 9.47 11.15 -11.40
CA LEU A 26 10.65 10.89 -10.60
C LEU A 26 11.00 9.42 -10.76
N ASP A 27 12.26 9.14 -11.10
CA ASP A 27 12.83 7.84 -10.76
C ASP A 27 12.68 7.66 -9.24
N GLY A 28 11.87 6.69 -8.81
CA GLY A 28 11.62 6.41 -7.39
C GLY A 28 10.19 6.64 -6.88
N ASP A 29 9.23 7.00 -7.72
CA ASP A 29 7.82 7.08 -7.29
C ASP A 29 7.24 5.70 -6.97
N LEU A 30 6.54 5.57 -5.84
CA LEU A 30 5.76 4.39 -5.45
C LEU A 30 4.35 4.79 -5.04
N LEU A 31 3.39 3.88 -5.22
CA LEU A 31 2.03 4.03 -4.71
C LEU A 31 1.88 3.19 -3.43
N TYR A 32 1.70 3.86 -2.29
CA TYR A 32 1.39 3.21 -1.02
C TYR A 32 -0.12 3.26 -0.76
N ILE A 33 -0.74 2.12 -0.49
CA ILE A 33 -2.18 1.98 -0.29
C ILE A 33 -2.42 1.45 1.13
N GLN A 34 -3.18 2.19 1.94
CA GLN A 34 -3.48 1.79 3.32
C GLN A 34 -4.94 1.36 3.52
N LYS A 35 -5.14 0.24 4.22
CA LYS A 35 -6.36 -0.26 4.88
C LYS A 35 -7.59 -0.60 4.02
N HIS A 36 -7.94 0.18 2.99
CA HIS A 36 -9.27 0.04 2.36
C HIS A 36 -9.24 -0.57 0.96
N LEU A 37 -9.81 -1.78 0.83
CA LEU A 37 -10.10 -2.47 -0.43
C LEU A 37 -11.37 -1.93 -1.11
N LEU A 38 -11.39 -0.64 -1.43
CA LEU A 38 -12.44 -0.06 -2.26
C LEU A 38 -12.18 -0.35 -3.74
N PRO A 39 -13.23 -0.44 -4.59
CA PRO A 39 -13.06 -0.60 -6.04
C PRO A 39 -12.13 0.46 -6.68
N GLU A 40 -12.16 1.69 -6.17
CA GLU A 40 -11.34 2.82 -6.60
C GLU A 40 -9.86 2.57 -6.30
N THR A 41 -9.56 1.98 -5.13
CA THR A 41 -8.21 1.64 -4.71
C THR A 41 -7.61 0.57 -5.62
N ILE A 42 -8.39 -0.46 -5.99
CA ILE A 42 -7.97 -1.50 -6.94
C ILE A 42 -7.75 -0.88 -8.34
N LYS A 43 -8.60 0.07 -8.75
CA LYS A 43 -8.44 0.79 -10.02
C LYS A 43 -7.16 1.63 -10.04
N ALA A 44 -6.80 2.27 -8.91
CA ALA A 44 -5.57 3.02 -8.77
C ALA A 44 -4.34 2.10 -8.85
N ALA A 45 -4.33 0.99 -8.11
CA ALA A 45 -3.28 -0.02 -8.16
C ALA A 45 -3.07 -0.56 -9.58
N LYS A 46 -4.16 -0.95 -10.26
CA LYS A 46 -4.11 -1.41 -11.66
C LYS A 46 -3.51 -0.36 -12.60
N LYS A 47 -3.81 0.92 -12.38
CA LYS A 47 -3.27 2.01 -13.22
C LYS A 47 -1.77 2.19 -12.96
N ALA A 48 -1.34 2.20 -11.71
CA ALA A 48 0.07 2.30 -11.32
C ALA A 48 0.89 1.13 -11.88
N PHE A 49 0.41 -0.10 -11.68
CA PHE A 49 1.00 -1.32 -12.23
C PHE A 49 1.20 -1.23 -13.76
N LYS A 50 0.19 -0.79 -14.50
CA LYS A 50 0.25 -0.65 -15.97
C LYS A 50 1.31 0.33 -16.47
N VAL A 51 1.66 1.34 -15.67
CA VAL A 51 2.68 2.34 -16.03
C VAL A 51 4.04 2.06 -15.38
N GLY A 52 4.19 0.90 -14.74
CA GLY A 52 5.43 0.47 -14.11
C GLY A 52 5.74 1.11 -12.76
N ILE A 53 4.76 1.76 -12.12
CA ILE A 53 4.94 2.32 -10.77
C ILE A 53 4.76 1.18 -9.76
N PRO A 54 5.75 0.91 -8.88
CA PRO A 54 5.62 -0.06 -7.81
C PRO A 54 4.45 0.29 -6.88
N VAL A 55 3.72 -0.74 -6.44
CA VAL A 55 2.56 -0.56 -5.54
C VAL A 55 2.80 -1.36 -4.28
N VAL A 56 2.76 -0.70 -3.13
CA VAL A 56 2.83 -1.32 -1.80
C VAL A 56 1.44 -1.27 -1.18
N TYR A 57 0.95 -2.42 -0.73
CA TYR A 57 -0.35 -2.50 -0.07
C TYR A 57 -0.18 -2.84 1.41
N ASP A 58 -0.64 -1.93 2.26
CA ASP A 58 -0.58 -2.03 3.71
C ASP A 58 -1.83 -2.69 4.27
N LEU A 59 -1.61 -3.86 4.83
CA LEU A 59 -2.63 -4.72 5.37
C LEU A 59 -2.53 -4.72 6.90
N ASP A 60 -3.36 -3.85 7.49
CA ASP A 60 -3.42 -3.65 8.94
C ASP A 60 -4.61 -4.42 9.57
N ASP A 61 -5.74 -4.49 8.85
CA ASP A 61 -7.00 -5.06 9.35
C ASP A 61 -7.19 -6.57 9.11
N ILE A 62 -7.91 -7.15 10.07
CA ILE A 62 -8.04 -8.57 10.45
C ILE A 62 -8.30 -9.53 9.28
N ARG A 63 -7.63 -10.70 9.35
CA ARG A 63 -7.77 -12.03 8.68
C ARG A 63 -9.03 -12.34 7.84
N LYS A 64 -10.19 -11.71 8.10
CA LYS A 64 -11.45 -11.96 7.39
C LYS A 64 -11.39 -11.58 5.90
N ASP A 65 -10.55 -10.61 5.53
CA ASP A 65 -10.54 -10.08 4.16
C ASP A 65 -9.53 -10.76 3.23
N TRP A 66 -8.66 -11.64 3.73
CA TRP A 66 -7.57 -12.25 2.94
C TRP A 66 -8.06 -13.33 1.98
N ASN A 67 -9.20 -13.95 2.28
CA ASN A 67 -9.84 -14.91 1.38
C ASN A 67 -10.94 -14.24 0.52
N SER A 68 -10.94 -12.91 0.42
CA SER A 68 -11.94 -12.17 -0.33
C SER A 68 -11.53 -11.95 -1.80
N LYS A 69 -12.51 -12.00 -2.71
CA LYS A 69 -12.28 -11.69 -4.15
C LYS A 69 -11.65 -10.31 -4.39
N PRO A 70 -11.97 -9.25 -3.63
CA PRO A 70 -11.27 -7.96 -3.75
C PRO A 70 -9.78 -8.03 -3.42
N TYR A 71 -9.40 -8.80 -2.41
CA TYR A 71 -8.01 -8.99 -2.01
C TYR A 71 -7.20 -9.71 -3.10
N ASP A 72 -7.72 -10.81 -3.65
CA ASP A 72 -7.09 -11.53 -4.77
C ASP A 72 -6.86 -10.62 -5.99
N LYS A 73 -7.78 -9.68 -6.22
CA LYS A 73 -7.65 -8.69 -7.30
C LYS A 73 -6.55 -7.68 -6.99
N MET A 74 -6.45 -7.21 -5.74
CA MET A 74 -5.40 -6.28 -5.33
C MET A 74 -4.03 -6.93 -5.47
N LEU A 75 -3.85 -8.18 -5.00
CA LEU A 75 -2.58 -8.90 -5.06
C LEU A 75 -1.99 -9.03 -6.47
N ARG A 76 -2.82 -8.97 -7.52
CA ARG A 76 -2.36 -9.00 -8.93
C ARG A 76 -1.63 -7.73 -9.37
N TYR A 77 -1.86 -6.61 -8.67
CA TYR A 77 -1.36 -5.30 -9.07
C TYR A 77 -0.33 -4.73 -8.09
N VAL A 78 -0.08 -5.41 -6.97
CA VAL A 78 0.88 -4.98 -5.96
C VAL A 78 2.24 -5.62 -6.19
N THR A 79 3.28 -4.85 -5.85
CA THR A 79 4.67 -5.26 -5.85
C THR A 79 5.04 -5.90 -4.51
N ALA A 80 4.50 -5.38 -3.41
CA ALA A 80 4.73 -5.91 -2.06
C ALA A 80 3.53 -5.64 -1.14
N VAL A 81 3.48 -6.39 -0.04
CA VAL A 81 2.49 -6.23 1.03
C VAL A 81 3.23 -5.84 2.32
N THR A 82 2.67 -4.92 3.10
CA THR A 82 3.14 -4.61 4.45
C THR A 82 2.12 -4.98 5.50
N THR A 83 2.58 -5.26 6.72
CA THR A 83 1.73 -5.47 7.90
C THR A 83 2.47 -5.03 9.16
N ASP A 84 1.76 -4.87 10.27
CA ASP A 84 2.28 -4.29 11.52
C ASP A 84 3.06 -5.28 12.40
N THR A 85 2.87 -6.59 12.21
CA THR A 85 3.36 -7.63 13.13
C THR A 85 3.86 -8.88 12.39
N GLU A 86 4.90 -9.53 12.91
CA GLU A 86 5.47 -10.75 12.31
C GLU A 86 4.48 -11.92 12.23
N PRO A 87 3.64 -12.20 13.26
CA PRO A 87 2.63 -13.25 13.14
C PRO A 87 1.64 -13.03 11.99
N LYS A 88 1.25 -11.78 11.69
CA LYS A 88 0.41 -11.48 10.52
C LYS A 88 1.20 -11.68 9.22
N ALA A 89 2.48 -11.31 9.19
CA ALA A 89 3.32 -11.50 8.01
C ALA A 89 3.52 -12.98 7.67
N GLU A 90 3.79 -13.82 8.66
CA GLU A 90 3.91 -15.27 8.49
C GLU A 90 2.62 -15.89 7.94
N GLU A 91 1.47 -15.45 8.41
CA GLU A 91 0.18 -15.91 7.92
C GLU A 91 -0.05 -15.45 6.48
N LEU A 92 0.20 -14.17 6.16
CA LEU A 92 0.09 -13.62 4.81
C LEU A 92 0.98 -14.33 3.79
N ARG A 93 2.23 -14.66 4.15
CA ARG A 93 3.18 -15.38 3.29
C ARG A 93 2.67 -16.77 2.87
N LYS A 94 1.70 -17.35 3.59
CA LYS A 94 1.04 -18.62 3.19
C LYS A 94 -0.02 -18.42 2.10
N HIS A 95 -0.51 -17.19 1.93
CA HIS A 95 -1.64 -16.84 1.07
C HIS A 95 -1.24 -16.00 -0.15
N THR A 96 0.00 -15.50 -0.23
CA THR A 96 0.47 -14.70 -1.35
C THR A 96 1.88 -15.08 -1.77
N ASP A 97 2.15 -14.99 -3.07
CA ASP A 97 3.49 -15.07 -3.67
C ASP A 97 4.26 -13.74 -3.56
N LYS A 98 3.60 -12.67 -3.08
CA LYS A 98 4.19 -11.35 -2.97
C LYS A 98 5.15 -11.24 -1.79
N PRO A 99 6.23 -10.46 -1.91
CA PRO A 99 7.05 -10.07 -0.77
C PRO A 99 6.19 -9.44 0.33
N VAL A 100 6.33 -9.95 1.56
CA VAL A 100 5.63 -9.44 2.75
C VAL A 100 6.63 -8.90 3.76
N TYR A 101 6.47 -7.63 4.11
CA TYR A 101 7.33 -6.93 5.06
C TYR A 101 6.58 -6.54 6.32
N VAL A 102 7.28 -6.57 7.46
CA VAL A 102 6.76 -6.03 8.71
C VAL A 102 7.21 -4.59 8.84
N VAL A 103 6.24 -3.69 8.97
CA VAL A 103 6.43 -2.27 9.24
C VAL A 103 5.72 -1.99 10.56
N PRO A 104 6.43 -2.02 11.71
CA PRO A 104 5.82 -1.81 13.00
C PRO A 104 5.11 -0.45 13.03
N ALA A 105 3.86 -0.44 13.51
CA ALA A 105 3.18 0.82 13.79
C ALA A 105 4.03 1.59 14.83
N GLY A 106 4.47 2.80 14.46
CA GLY A 106 5.22 3.66 15.37
C GLY A 106 4.44 3.91 16.67
N ILE A 107 5.18 3.96 17.78
CA ILE A 107 4.68 4.33 19.11
C ILE A 107 4.18 5.78 19.09
#